data_AF-A0A940KME1-F1
#
_entry.id   AF-A0A940KME1-F1
#
_cell.length_a   1.000
_cell.length_b   1.000
_cell.length_c   1.000
_cell.angle_alpha   90.00
_cell.angle_beta   90.00
_cell.angle_gamma   90.00
#
_symmetry.space_group_name_H-M   'P 1'
#
loop_
_entity.id
_entity.type
_entity.pdbx_description
1 polymer ?
#
loop_
_entity_poly.entity_id
_entity_poly.type
_entity_poly.pdbx_seq_one_letter_code
_entity_poly.pdbx_strand_id
1 'polypeptide(L)'
;MKYTIYIAALFIVFGLSLSGCKKEFLEEQAKDETYADNLFNDHNGFLSAKYALLNFPRQERREPIQSAELGVIWKIGTDVAWANTELSWSRGLNRYTSADLNPTMQFLNGDVSASDRPGIFLILYRCINSANLMISRAQNPEVNWMGGNATRDTANKNEIIAHAKLIRAWAYRH
;
A
#
# COMPACT_ATOMS: atom_id res chain seq x y z
N MET A 1 -5.49 48.59 -51.73
CA MET A 1 -5.92 48.66 -50.32
C MET A 1 -6.87 47.54 -49.89
N LYS A 2 -7.93 47.18 -50.64
CA LYS A 2 -8.84 46.09 -50.20
C LYS A 2 -8.15 44.71 -50.15
N TYR A 3 -7.34 44.36 -51.16
CA TYR A 3 -6.62 43.08 -51.20
C TYR A 3 -5.55 42.90 -50.12
N THR A 4 -4.86 43.97 -49.72
CA THR A 4 -3.88 43.95 -48.62
C THR A 4 -4.55 43.71 -47.26
N ILE A 5 -5.78 44.19 -47.08
CA ILE A 5 -6.58 43.93 -45.86
C ILE A 5 -7.04 42.47 -45.81
N TYR A 6 -7.48 41.90 -46.94
CA TYR A 6 -7.88 40.49 -47.00
C TYR A 6 -6.70 39.53 -46.75
N ILE A 7 -5.51 39.85 -47.27
CA ILE A 7 -4.30 39.04 -47.01
C ILE A 7 -3.89 39.12 -45.53
N ALA A 8 -3.93 40.30 -44.93
CA ALA A 8 -3.64 40.46 -43.50
C ALA A 8 -4.66 39.71 -42.62
N ALA A 9 -5.94 39.76 -42.97
CA ALA A 9 -6.99 39.02 -42.27
C ALA A 9 -6.77 37.49 -42.38
N LEU A 10 -6.34 37.00 -43.54
CA LEU A 10 -6.06 35.58 -43.75
C LEU A 10 -4.88 35.09 -42.91
N PHE A 11 -3.82 35.89 -42.78
CA PHE A 11 -2.68 35.58 -41.91
C PHE A 11 -3.03 35.61 -40.43
N ILE A 12 -3.92 36.52 -40.00
CA ILE A 12 -4.40 36.58 -38.61
C ILE A 12 -5.25 35.34 -38.29
N VAL A 13 -6.15 34.94 -39.18
CA VAL A 13 -6.98 33.74 -39.02
C VAL A 13 -6.11 32.46 -39.00
N PHE A 14 -5.06 32.41 -39.84
CA PHE A 14 -4.12 31.30 -39.85
C PHE A 14 -3.22 31.26 -38.60
N GLY A 15 -2.87 32.41 -38.02
CA GLY A 15 -2.15 32.48 -36.75
C GLY A 15 -2.98 31.99 -35.56
N LEU A 16 -4.29 32.26 -35.58
CA LEU A 16 -5.24 31.83 -34.54
C LEU A 16 -5.58 30.33 -34.61
N SER A 17 -5.51 29.71 -35.80
CA SER A 17 -5.77 28.27 -35.95
C SER A 17 -4.61 27.38 -35.47
N LEU A 18 -3.39 27.93 -35.32
CA LEU A 18 -2.23 27.21 -34.80
C LEU A 18 -2.13 27.18 -33.27
N SER A 19 -2.95 27.96 -32.56
CA SER A 19 -2.91 28.08 -31.08
C SER A 19 -3.97 27.26 -30.33
N GLY A 20 -4.82 26.51 -31.06
CA GLY A 20 -5.97 25.80 -30.50
C GLY A 20 -5.69 24.45 -29.83
N CYS A 21 -4.55 23.80 -30.09
CA CYS A 21 -4.25 22.48 -29.53
C CYS A 21 -3.35 22.60 -28.29
N LYS A 22 -3.95 22.86 -27.14
CA LYS A 22 -3.24 22.79 -25.85
C LYS A 22 -3.25 21.34 -25.36
N LYS A 23 -2.07 20.71 -25.28
CA LYS A 23 -1.91 19.36 -24.72
C LYS A 23 -2.39 19.26 -23.27
N GLU A 24 -2.35 20.37 -22.54
CA GLU A 24 -2.82 20.54 -21.16
C GLU A 24 -4.32 20.20 -20.98
N PHE A 25 -5.14 20.25 -22.06
CA PHE A 25 -6.53 19.79 -22.02
C PHE A 25 -6.66 18.27 -21.81
N LEU A 26 -5.63 17.51 -22.22
CA LEU A 26 -5.60 16.05 -22.06
C LEU A 26 -5.05 15.63 -20.68
N GLU A 27 -4.53 16.57 -19.89
CA GLU A 27 -4.09 16.32 -18.52
C GLU A 27 -5.26 16.53 -17.56
N GLU A 28 -6.06 15.47 -17.39
CA GLU A 28 -7.17 15.49 -16.44
C GLU A 28 -6.65 15.26 -15.01
N GLN A 29 -6.82 16.26 -14.14
CA GLN A 29 -6.62 16.07 -12.71
C GLN A 29 -7.93 15.60 -12.09
N ALA A 30 -8.02 14.30 -11.82
CA ALA A 30 -9.14 13.75 -11.09
C ALA A 30 -9.13 14.27 -9.64
N LYS A 31 -10.21 14.95 -9.25
CA LYS A 31 -10.34 15.63 -7.94
C LYS A 31 -11.20 14.86 -6.94
N ASP A 32 -12.03 13.93 -7.40
CA ASP A 32 -12.99 13.20 -6.56
C ASP A 32 -12.55 11.78 -6.22
N GLU A 33 -11.66 11.19 -7.02
CA GLU A 33 -11.12 9.84 -6.79
C GLU A 33 -9.64 9.86 -6.35
N THR A 34 -9.35 9.10 -5.29
CA THR A 34 -7.98 8.83 -4.85
C THR A 34 -7.38 7.70 -5.68
N TYR A 35 -6.45 8.04 -6.57
CA TYR A 35 -5.63 7.13 -7.35
C TYR A 35 -4.24 6.94 -6.73
N ALA A 36 -3.48 5.97 -7.23
CA ALA A 36 -2.12 5.71 -6.77
C ALA A 36 -1.19 6.94 -6.87
N ASP A 37 -1.44 7.82 -7.84
CA ASP A 37 -0.61 8.99 -8.11
C ASP A 37 -0.93 10.17 -7.19
N ASN A 38 -2.18 10.29 -6.70
CA ASN A 38 -2.58 11.38 -5.82
C ASN A 38 -2.69 10.99 -4.33
N LEU A 39 -2.62 9.68 -4.01
CA LEU A 39 -2.76 9.15 -2.65
C LEU A 39 -1.75 9.71 -1.64
N PHE A 40 -0.56 10.16 -2.06
CA PHE A 40 0.47 10.64 -1.15
C PHE A 40 0.79 12.12 -1.33
N ASN A 41 -0.18 12.91 -1.81
CA ASN A 41 -0.02 14.35 -2.00
C ASN A 41 -0.41 15.15 -0.75
N ASP A 42 -1.26 14.60 0.10
CA ASP A 42 -1.74 15.26 1.31
C ASP A 42 -1.71 14.34 2.54
N HIS A 43 -1.87 14.94 3.72
CA HIS A 43 -1.87 14.20 4.97
C HIS A 43 -3.04 13.20 5.09
N ASN A 44 -4.19 13.45 4.45
CA ASN A 44 -5.34 12.54 4.50
C ASN A 44 -5.04 11.22 3.80
N GLY A 45 -4.38 11.28 2.65
CA GLY A 45 -3.92 10.10 1.94
C GLY A 45 -2.90 9.29 2.76
N PHE A 46 -1.98 9.97 3.45
CA PHE A 46 -1.09 9.31 4.41
C PHE A 46 -1.83 8.69 5.60
N LEU A 47 -2.88 9.33 6.13
CA LEU A 47 -3.71 8.77 7.19
C LEU A 47 -4.43 7.50 6.74
N SER A 48 -5.01 7.49 5.54
CA SER A 48 -5.63 6.30 4.95
C SER A 48 -4.62 5.14 4.84
N ALA A 49 -3.41 5.44 4.36
CA ALA A 49 -2.33 4.46 4.30
C ALA A 49 -1.87 3.98 5.69
N LYS A 50 -1.83 4.87 6.70
CA LYS A 50 -1.54 4.50 8.10
C LYS A 50 -2.56 3.50 8.64
N TYR A 51 -3.86 3.75 8.42
CA TYR A 51 -4.90 2.83 8.87
C TYR A 51 -4.84 1.48 8.14
N ALA A 52 -4.52 1.49 6.84
CA ALA A 52 -4.25 0.26 6.10
C ALA A 52 -3.04 -0.51 6.66
N LEU A 53 -1.96 0.16 7.07
CA LEU A 53 -0.83 -0.49 7.74
C LEU A 53 -1.20 -1.13 9.08
N LEU A 54 -1.98 -0.42 9.90
CA LEU A 54 -2.45 -0.93 11.19
C LEU A 54 -3.37 -2.14 11.06
N ASN A 55 -3.92 -2.37 9.88
CA ASN A 55 -4.74 -3.54 9.60
C ASN A 55 -3.93 -4.85 9.57
N PHE A 56 -2.61 -4.82 9.30
CA PHE A 56 -1.78 -6.02 9.26
C PHE A 56 -1.71 -6.75 10.63
N PRO A 57 -1.34 -6.09 11.75
CA PRO A 57 -1.39 -6.72 13.08
C PRO A 57 -2.79 -7.18 13.50
N ARG A 58 -3.83 -6.50 13.00
CA ARG A 58 -5.23 -6.90 13.25
C ARG A 58 -5.57 -8.18 12.50
N GLN A 59 -5.15 -8.31 11.25
CA GLN A 59 -5.35 -9.52 10.45
C GLN A 59 -4.59 -10.71 11.02
N GLU A 60 -3.39 -10.50 11.59
CA GLU A 60 -2.63 -11.55 12.28
C GLU A 60 -3.45 -12.21 13.42
N ARG A 61 -4.14 -11.39 14.22
CA ARG A 61 -4.97 -11.83 15.35
C ARG A 61 -6.39 -12.22 14.95
N ARG A 62 -6.76 -12.02 13.69
CA ARG A 62 -8.06 -12.41 13.18
C ARG A 62 -8.06 -13.90 12.89
N GLU A 63 -9.17 -14.56 13.18
CA GLU A 63 -9.42 -15.93 12.77
C GLU A 63 -9.55 -15.98 11.23
N PRO A 64 -8.61 -16.60 10.48
CA PRO A 64 -8.65 -16.63 9.03
C PRO A 64 -9.54 -17.77 8.52
N ILE A 65 -9.46 -18.97 9.14
CA ILE A 65 -10.14 -20.20 8.72
C ILE A 65 -10.24 -21.18 9.92
N GLN A 66 -11.40 -21.80 10.17
CA GLN A 66 -11.55 -22.96 11.07
C GLN A 66 -10.90 -22.81 12.47
N SER A 67 -10.96 -21.62 13.08
CA SER A 67 -10.59 -21.36 14.48
C SER A 67 -9.11 -21.38 14.85
N ALA A 68 -8.21 -21.23 13.87
CA ALA A 68 -6.79 -20.98 14.14
C ALA A 68 -6.38 -19.57 13.69
N GLU A 69 -5.94 -18.70 14.60
CA GLU A 69 -5.37 -17.38 14.25
C GLU A 69 -4.10 -17.52 13.37
N LEU A 70 -3.78 -16.51 12.56
CA LEU A 70 -2.56 -16.55 11.73
C LEU A 70 -1.28 -16.59 12.59
N GLY A 71 -1.30 -15.98 13.78
CA GLY A 71 -0.18 -16.01 14.73
C GLY A 71 0.10 -17.38 15.37
N VAL A 72 -0.68 -18.42 15.06
CA VAL A 72 -0.58 -19.76 15.69
C VAL A 72 0.79 -20.41 15.48
N ILE A 73 1.44 -20.15 14.34
CA ILE A 73 2.78 -20.67 14.01
C ILE A 73 3.86 -20.26 15.01
N TRP A 74 3.66 -19.16 15.73
CA TRP A 74 4.59 -18.66 16.75
C TRP A 74 4.24 -19.13 18.17
N LYS A 75 3.17 -19.92 18.33
CA LYS A 75 2.58 -20.25 19.63
C LYS A 75 2.49 -21.77 19.86
N ILE A 76 2.31 -22.55 18.80
CA ILE A 76 2.20 -24.02 18.86
C ILE A 76 3.42 -24.70 18.26
N GLY A 77 3.43 -26.03 18.33
CA GLY A 77 4.57 -26.85 17.88
C GLY A 77 5.67 -26.95 18.94
N THR A 78 5.25 -26.76 20.19
CA THR A 78 6.06 -27.00 21.39
C THR A 78 5.53 -28.23 22.12
N ASP A 79 6.19 -28.62 23.20
CA ASP A 79 5.75 -29.70 24.10
C ASP A 79 4.48 -29.37 24.89
N VAL A 80 4.12 -28.08 24.97
CA VAL A 80 2.94 -27.59 25.74
C VAL A 80 1.76 -27.16 24.87
N ALA A 81 1.92 -27.07 23.54
CA ALA A 81 0.85 -26.65 22.65
C ALA A 81 0.95 -27.28 21.25
N TRP A 82 -0.17 -27.85 20.77
CA TRP A 82 -0.29 -28.52 19.48
C TRP A 82 -1.60 -28.15 18.76
N ALA A 83 -1.64 -28.31 17.45
CA ALA A 83 -2.88 -28.14 16.69
C ALA A 83 -3.83 -29.32 16.97
N ASN A 84 -5.09 -29.00 17.27
CA ASN A 84 -6.14 -29.98 17.62
C ASN A 84 -6.47 -30.97 16.48
N THR A 85 -6.17 -30.64 15.23
CA THR A 85 -6.49 -31.48 14.06
C THR A 85 -5.29 -31.66 13.14
N GLU A 86 -5.13 -32.86 12.58
CA GLU A 86 -4.13 -33.16 11.54
C GLU A 86 -4.61 -32.75 10.14
N LEU A 87 -5.24 -31.58 10.03
CA LEU A 87 -5.50 -31.00 8.73
C LEU A 87 -4.17 -30.72 8.01
N SER A 88 -4.14 -30.90 6.69
CA SER A 88 -2.91 -30.81 5.88
C SER A 88 -2.09 -29.52 6.06
N TRP A 89 -2.72 -28.44 6.55
CA TRP A 89 -2.16 -27.10 6.70
C TRP A 89 -1.76 -26.75 8.14
N SER A 90 -2.23 -27.47 9.17
CA SER A 90 -1.75 -27.36 10.57
C SER A 90 -0.81 -28.49 10.96
N ARG A 91 -0.84 -29.61 10.22
CA ARG A 91 -0.01 -30.81 10.46
C ARG A 91 1.49 -30.50 10.48
N GLY A 92 1.96 -29.57 9.64
CA GLY A 92 3.36 -29.12 9.62
C GLY A 92 3.84 -28.56 10.96
N LEU A 93 2.95 -27.91 11.71
CA LEU A 93 3.25 -27.32 13.02
C LEU A 93 3.34 -28.38 14.13
N ASN A 94 2.76 -29.57 13.93
CA ASN A 94 2.84 -30.66 14.91
C ASN A 94 4.00 -31.62 14.63
N ARG A 95 4.25 -31.92 13.34
CA ARG A 95 5.13 -33.04 12.95
C ARG A 95 6.54 -32.62 12.49
N TYR A 96 6.73 -31.36 12.10
CA TYR A 96 8.04 -30.84 11.65
C TYR A 96 8.74 -31.70 10.58
N THR A 97 7.97 -32.36 9.70
CA THR A 97 8.55 -33.18 8.63
C THR A 97 8.90 -32.33 7.41
N SER A 98 9.86 -32.78 6.60
CA SER A 98 10.19 -32.13 5.32
C SER A 98 9.03 -32.12 4.31
N ALA A 99 8.06 -33.02 4.46
CA ALA A 99 6.85 -33.06 3.64
C ALA A 99 5.79 -32.06 4.11
N ASP A 100 5.70 -31.82 5.42
CA ASP A 100 4.61 -31.04 6.04
C ASP A 100 4.99 -29.59 6.37
N LEU A 101 6.27 -29.29 6.55
CA LEU A 101 6.79 -27.94 6.80
C LEU A 101 7.86 -27.61 5.76
N ASN A 102 7.42 -27.09 4.62
CA ASN A 102 8.27 -26.78 3.48
C ASN A 102 7.94 -25.40 2.88
N PRO A 103 8.80 -24.86 2.00
CA PRO A 103 8.58 -23.53 1.42
C PRO A 103 7.33 -23.39 0.54
N THR A 104 6.69 -24.47 0.10
CA THR A 104 5.47 -24.42 -0.73
C THR A 104 4.19 -24.60 0.09
N MET A 105 4.31 -24.76 1.41
CA MET A 105 3.17 -24.88 2.30
C MET A 105 2.28 -23.63 2.21
N GLN A 106 0.98 -23.87 2.02
CA GLN A 106 0.00 -22.80 1.80
C GLN A 106 0.00 -21.75 2.92
N PHE A 107 0.15 -22.19 4.17
CA PHE A 107 0.18 -21.31 5.34
C PHE A 107 1.42 -20.40 5.38
N LEU A 108 2.55 -20.85 4.82
CA LEU A 108 3.81 -20.09 4.77
C LEU A 108 3.87 -19.14 3.58
N ASN A 109 3.74 -19.69 2.37
CA ASN A 109 3.98 -19.00 1.10
C ASN A 109 2.85 -19.19 0.09
N GLY A 110 1.69 -19.69 0.50
CA GLY A 110 0.56 -19.87 -0.40
C GLY A 110 0.08 -18.53 -0.95
N ASP A 111 0.34 -18.30 -2.23
CA ASP A 111 -0.30 -17.24 -3.01
C ASP A 111 -1.46 -17.86 -3.79
N VAL A 112 -2.49 -18.29 -3.07
CA VAL A 112 -3.60 -19.00 -3.70
C VAL A 112 -4.67 -17.99 -4.10
N SER A 113 -4.64 -17.60 -5.37
CA SER A 113 -5.61 -16.74 -6.06
C SER A 113 -7.07 -17.14 -5.84
N ALA A 114 -7.34 -18.39 -5.48
CA ALA A 114 -8.67 -18.93 -5.21
C ALA A 114 -9.18 -18.68 -3.78
N SER A 115 -8.32 -18.33 -2.81
CA SER A 115 -8.69 -18.34 -1.38
C SER A 115 -8.64 -16.99 -0.67
N ASP A 116 -8.17 -15.92 -1.32
CA ASP A 116 -8.04 -14.57 -0.75
C ASP A 116 -7.30 -14.55 0.62
N ARG A 117 -6.44 -15.55 0.84
CA ARG A 117 -5.78 -15.85 2.11
C ARG A 117 -4.28 -16.05 1.86
N PRO A 118 -3.52 -14.95 1.76
CA PRO A 118 -2.08 -15.02 1.56
C PRO A 118 -1.39 -15.71 2.75
N GLY A 119 -0.35 -16.50 2.47
CA GLY A 119 0.52 -17.06 3.51
C GLY A 119 1.23 -15.99 4.35
N ILE A 120 1.69 -16.37 5.53
CA ILE A 120 2.27 -15.43 6.51
C ILE A 120 3.46 -14.64 5.94
N PHE A 121 4.37 -15.26 5.20
CA PHE A 121 5.52 -14.55 4.63
C PHE A 121 5.06 -13.48 3.64
N LEU A 122 4.08 -13.79 2.79
CA LEU A 122 3.55 -12.84 1.82
C LEU A 122 2.88 -11.64 2.53
N ILE A 123 2.17 -11.88 3.63
CA ILE A 123 1.58 -10.81 4.47
C ILE A 123 2.68 -9.92 5.05
N LEU A 124 3.74 -10.50 5.62
CA LEU A 124 4.85 -9.76 6.23
C LEU A 124 5.61 -8.93 5.19
N TYR A 125 5.90 -9.49 4.00
CA TYR A 125 6.55 -8.75 2.93
C TYR A 125 5.67 -7.63 2.36
N ARG A 126 4.35 -7.85 2.22
CA ARG A 126 3.41 -6.78 1.87
C ARG A 126 3.45 -5.65 2.90
N CYS A 127 3.45 -5.99 4.18
CA CYS A 127 3.56 -5.01 5.27
C CYS A 127 4.84 -4.19 5.19
N ILE A 128 6.00 -4.84 5.01
CA ILE A 128 7.31 -4.18 4.86
C ILE A 128 7.32 -3.25 3.64
N ASN A 129 6.82 -3.73 2.50
CA ASN A 129 6.78 -2.95 1.26
C ASN A 129 5.86 -1.73 1.38
N SER A 130 4.67 -1.88 1.96
CA SER A 130 3.75 -0.78 2.23
C SER A 130 4.36 0.27 3.16
N ALA A 131 5.06 -0.16 4.22
CA ALA A 131 5.73 0.75 5.13
C ALA A 131 6.90 1.50 4.46
N ASN A 132 7.69 0.80 3.64
CA ASN A 132 8.77 1.41 2.87
C ASN A 132 8.25 2.43 1.86
N LEU A 133 7.14 2.12 1.18
CA LEU A 133 6.46 3.04 0.28
C LEU A 133 6.06 4.33 1.01
N MET A 134 5.38 4.22 2.16
CA MET A 134 4.99 5.39 2.95
C MET A 134 6.19 6.22 3.39
N ILE A 135 7.26 5.59 3.89
CA ILE A 135 8.47 6.30 4.32
C ILE A 135 9.11 7.04 3.15
N SER A 136 9.20 6.40 1.97
CA SER A 136 9.77 6.98 0.76
C SER A 136 8.92 8.17 0.27
N ARG A 137 7.60 8.00 0.17
CA ARG A 137 6.70 9.08 -0.28
C ARG A 137 6.68 10.27 0.68
N ALA A 138 6.81 10.04 1.98
CA ALA A 138 6.89 11.12 2.98
C ALA A 138 8.15 11.99 2.86
N GLN A 139 9.17 11.56 2.11
CA GLN A 139 10.36 12.37 1.84
C GLN A 139 10.12 13.46 0.80
N ASN A 140 9.05 13.37 0.00
CA ASN A 140 8.71 14.40 -0.98
C ASN A 140 8.42 15.75 -0.26
N PRO A 141 9.15 16.84 -0.59
CA PRO A 141 8.92 18.14 0.01
C PRO A 141 7.58 18.79 -0.39
N GLU A 142 6.94 18.33 -1.48
CA GLU A 142 5.70 18.91 -2.00
C GLU A 142 4.43 18.40 -1.28
N VAL A 143 4.57 17.47 -0.33
CA VAL A 143 3.44 16.93 0.42
C VAL A 143 2.81 18.00 1.30
N ASN A 144 1.49 18.16 1.18
CA ASN A 144 0.72 19.03 2.08
C ASN A 144 0.38 18.30 3.39
N TRP A 145 1.12 18.60 4.46
CA TRP A 145 0.93 17.97 5.77
C TRP A 145 -0.26 18.53 6.58
N MET A 146 -0.95 19.56 6.08
CA MET A 146 -2.18 20.13 6.66
C MET A 146 -2.09 20.56 8.15
N GLY A 147 -0.90 20.91 8.63
CA GLY A 147 -0.67 21.37 10.00
C GLY A 147 -0.96 22.87 10.21
N GLY A 148 -1.01 23.65 9.12
CA GLY A 148 -1.24 25.10 9.14
C GLY A 148 -0.04 25.94 9.60
N ASN A 149 1.05 25.30 10.01
CA ASN A 149 2.36 25.90 10.24
C ASN A 149 3.46 24.83 10.17
N ALA A 150 4.71 25.26 9.97
CA ALA A 150 5.84 24.37 9.77
C ALA A 150 6.08 23.39 10.94
N THR A 151 5.82 23.80 12.19
CA THR A 151 5.98 22.95 13.36
C THR A 151 4.97 21.81 13.36
N ARG A 152 3.70 22.10 13.08
CA ARG A 152 2.63 21.09 12.99
C ARG A 152 2.77 20.20 11.76
N ASP A 153 3.18 20.75 10.62
CA ASP A 153 3.47 19.95 9.42
C ASP A 153 4.56 18.91 9.71
N THR A 154 5.62 19.35 10.39
CA THR A 154 6.72 18.46 10.83
C THR A 154 6.22 17.40 11.81
N ALA A 155 5.35 17.78 12.75
CA ALA A 155 4.76 16.84 13.70
C ALA A 155 3.91 15.76 13.01
N ASN A 156 3.02 16.16 12.08
CA ASN A 156 2.19 15.25 11.30
C ASN A 156 3.05 14.30 10.46
N LYS A 157 4.05 14.83 9.75
CA LYS A 157 5.02 14.02 9.00
C LYS A 157 5.72 12.99 9.89
N ASN A 158 6.21 13.42 11.05
CA ASN A 158 6.93 12.55 11.98
C ASN A 158 6.02 11.45 12.56
N GLU A 159 4.76 11.76 12.85
CA GLU A 159 3.77 10.79 13.33
C GLU A 159 3.54 9.66 12.30
N ILE A 160 3.34 10.03 11.03
CA ILE A 160 3.18 9.07 9.93
C ILE A 160 4.42 8.18 9.77
N ILE A 161 5.62 8.79 9.74
CA ILE A 161 6.88 8.05 9.60
C ILE A 161 7.10 7.11 10.80
N ALA A 162 6.76 7.56 12.02
CA ALA A 162 6.88 6.75 13.22
C ALA A 162 6.00 5.49 13.15
N HIS A 163 4.74 5.62 12.73
CA HIS A 163 3.85 4.48 12.55
C HIS A 163 4.36 3.51 11.47
N ALA A 164 4.81 4.03 10.33
CA ALA A 164 5.37 3.20 9.27
C ALA A 164 6.61 2.42 9.76
N LYS A 165 7.51 3.06 10.49
CA LYS A 165 8.68 2.40 11.09
C LYS A 165 8.29 1.35 12.14
N LEU A 166 7.32 1.66 13.00
CA LEU A 166 6.81 0.74 14.01
C LEU A 166 6.26 -0.54 13.37
N ILE A 167 5.41 -0.39 12.36
CA ILE A 167 4.77 -1.53 11.69
C ILE A 167 5.78 -2.34 10.88
N ARG A 168 6.76 -1.67 10.23
CA ARG A 168 7.88 -2.37 9.59
C ARG A 168 8.71 -3.17 10.58
N ALA A 169 9.01 -2.61 11.75
CA ALA A 169 9.76 -3.30 12.80
C ALA A 169 8.96 -4.48 13.37
N TRP A 170 7.64 -4.33 13.54
CA TRP A 170 6.75 -5.45 13.90
C TRP A 170 6.84 -6.59 12.88
N ALA A 171 6.83 -6.28 11.58
CA ALA A 171 6.95 -7.29 10.54
C ALA A 171 8.31 -8.01 10.56
N TYR A 172 9.42 -7.30 10.82
CA TYR A 172 10.76 -7.89 10.94
C TYR A 172 10.96 -8.76 12.19
N ARG A 173 10.15 -8.57 13.23
CA ARG A 173 10.27 -9.31 14.51
C ARG A 173 9.71 -10.74 14.40
N HIS A 174 8.83 -11.00 13.44
CA HIS A 174 8.31 -12.34 13.16
C HIS A 174 9.34 -13.17 12.40
#